data_AF-X1U4G3-F1
#
_entry.id   AF-X1U4G3-F1
#
_cell.length_a   1.000
_cell.length_b   1.000
_cell.length_c   1.000
_cell.angle_alpha   90.00
_cell.angle_beta   90.00
_cell.angle_gamma   90.00
#
_symmetry.space_group_name_H-M   'P 1'
#
loop_
_entity.id
_entity.type
_entity.pdbx_description
1 polymer ?
#
loop_
_entity_poly.entity_id
_entity_poly.type
_entity_poly.pdbx_seq_one_letter_code
_entity_poly.pdbx_strand_id
1 'polypeptide(L)'
;VLDLWLDWWRDLLLVKVGCNEAITNVDLEATLIDSARGYKLAQVKAFINSIQAAGEQLGQNANPQLVLEVLMLSMPRREESISVKYG
;
A
#
# COMPACT_ATOMS: atom_id res chain seq x y z
N VAL A 1 1.33 -4.24 13.86
CA VAL A 1 1.23 -4.87 12.52
C VAL A 1 0.62 -3.91 11.51
N LEU A 2 -0.54 -3.30 11.78
CA LEU A 2 -1.12 -2.29 10.88
C LEU A 2 -0.20 -1.08 10.68
N ASP A 3 0.51 -0.64 11.72
CA ASP A 3 1.48 0.48 11.59
C ASP A 3 2.62 0.15 10.61
N LEU A 4 3.15 -1.08 10.67
CA LEU A 4 4.18 -1.54 9.73
C LEU A 4 3.65 -1.56 8.29
N TRP A 5 2.39 -1.95 8.10
CA TRP A 5 1.76 -1.89 6.78
C TRP A 5 1.57 -0.44 6.35
N LEU A 6 1.12 0.45 7.25
CA LEU A 6 0.93 1.85 6.97
C LEU A 6 2.26 2.54 6.57
N ASP A 7 3.35 2.25 7.27
CA ASP A 7 4.69 2.76 6.98
C ASP A 7 5.17 2.31 5.60
N TRP A 8 4.98 1.03 5.25
CA TRP A 8 5.31 0.52 3.92
C TRP A 8 4.51 1.22 2.81
N TRP A 9 3.19 1.35 2.98
CA TRP A 9 2.32 1.98 1.99
C TRP A 9 2.55 3.50 1.89
N ARG A 10 2.96 4.14 2.98
CA ARG A 10 3.40 5.54 3.00
C ARG A 10 4.68 5.73 2.21
N ASP A 11 5.70 4.89 2.41
CA ASP A 11 6.94 4.97 1.64
C ASP A 11 6.69 4.70 0.15
N LEU A 12 5.79 3.77 -0.17
CA LEU A 12 5.35 3.53 -1.55
C LEU A 12 4.67 4.76 -2.16
N LEU A 13 3.86 5.49 -1.37
CA LEU A 13 3.23 6.75 -1.79
C LEU A 13 4.27 7.83 -2.05
N LEU A 14 5.27 7.97 -1.17
CA LEU A 14 6.35 8.95 -1.30
C LEU A 14 7.17 8.71 -2.57
N VAL A 15 7.55 7.46 -2.84
CA VAL A 15 8.22 7.07 -4.09
C VAL A 15 7.35 7.38 -5.31
N LYS A 16 6.03 7.15 -5.21
CA LYS A 16 5.11 7.45 -6.31
C LYS A 16 4.98 8.91 -6.68
N VAL A 17 5.17 9.81 -5.72
CA VAL A 17 5.13 11.25 -5.95
C VAL A 17 6.52 11.86 -6.20
N GLY A 18 7.56 11.01 -6.22
CA GLY A 18 8.94 11.44 -6.48
C GLY A 18 9.66 12.01 -5.26
N CYS A 19 9.17 11.75 -4.05
CA CYS A 19 9.77 12.21 -2.78
C CYS A 19 10.57 11.07 -2.12
N ASN A 20 11.50 10.47 -2.85
CA ASN A 20 12.27 9.32 -2.38
C ASN A 20 13.14 9.66 -1.16
N GLU A 21 13.60 10.90 -1.05
CA GLU A 21 14.41 11.40 0.07
C GLU A 21 13.68 11.37 1.43
N ALA A 22 12.36 11.23 1.43
CA ALA A 22 11.53 11.23 2.63
C ALA A 22 11.12 9.82 3.09
N ILE A 23 11.54 8.76 2.40
CA ILE A 23 11.20 7.38 2.76
C ILE A 23 11.92 6.96 4.05
N THR A 24 11.25 6.15 4.87
CA THR A 24 11.84 5.64 6.11
C THR A 24 12.68 4.38 5.85
N ASN A 25 12.26 3.55 4.89
CA ASN A 25 12.90 2.28 4.53
C ASN A 25 13.91 2.46 3.38
N VAL A 26 14.96 3.25 3.61
CA VAL A 26 15.99 3.58 2.59
C VAL A 26 16.67 2.32 2.02
N ASP A 27 16.92 1.31 2.85
CA ASP A 27 17.52 0.03 2.43
C ASP A 27 16.64 -0.74 1.41
N LEU A 28 15.34 -0.42 1.36
CA LEU A 28 14.35 -1.07 0.50
C LEU A 28 13.89 -0.17 -0.66
N GLU A 29 14.59 0.96 -0.90
CA GLU A 29 14.22 1.93 -1.93
C GLU A 29 14.02 1.28 -3.31
N ALA A 30 14.97 0.46 -3.76
CA ALA A 30 14.88 -0.22 -5.06
C ALA A 30 13.62 -1.10 -5.17
N THR A 31 13.28 -1.80 -4.09
CA THR A 31 12.06 -2.63 -3.99
C THR A 31 10.80 -1.78 -3.99
N LEU A 32 10.81 -0.63 -3.32
CA LEU A 32 9.70 0.33 -3.30
C LEU A 32 9.49 0.95 -4.69
N ILE A 33 10.56 1.30 -5.41
CA ILE A 33 10.48 1.83 -6.79
C ILE A 33 9.89 0.79 -7.75
N ASP A 34 10.30 -0.47 -7.66
CA ASP A 34 9.71 -1.53 -8.49
C ASP A 34 8.26 -1.82 -8.11
N SER A 35 7.97 -1.90 -6.81
CA SER A 35 6.62 -2.10 -6.30
C SER A 35 5.68 -0.99 -6.73
N ALA A 36 6.15 0.27 -6.64
CA ALA A 36 5.39 1.45 -7.02
C ALA A 36 4.91 1.31 -8.45
N ARG A 37 5.77 0.93 -9.41
CA ARG A 37 5.38 0.78 -10.82
C ARG A 37 4.14 -0.07 -11.03
N GLY A 38 3.89 -1.06 -10.17
CA GLY A 38 2.71 -1.93 -10.24
C GLY A 38 1.40 -1.36 -9.69
N TYR A 39 1.35 -0.15 -9.13
CA TYR A 39 0.12 0.42 -8.57
C TYR A 39 -0.15 1.83 -9.09
N LYS A 40 -1.42 2.21 -9.20
CA LYS A 40 -1.83 3.61 -9.42
C LYS A 40 -1.74 4.39 -8.11
N LEU A 41 -1.44 5.68 -8.20
CA LEU A 41 -1.43 6.58 -7.03
C LEU A 41 -2.76 6.55 -6.25
N ALA A 42 -3.88 6.50 -6.96
CA ALA A 42 -5.20 6.41 -6.34
C ALA A 42 -5.41 5.10 -5.56
N GLN A 43 -4.89 3.96 -6.05
CA GLN A 43 -4.97 2.68 -5.36
C GLN A 43 -4.15 2.69 -4.07
N VAL A 44 -2.94 3.24 -4.11
CA VAL A 44 -2.07 3.41 -2.93
C VAL A 44 -2.77 4.25 -1.86
N LYS A 45 -3.32 5.42 -2.24
CA LYS A 45 -4.06 6.30 -1.32
C LYS A 45 -5.30 5.62 -0.73
N ALA A 46 -6.07 4.91 -1.56
CA ALA A 46 -7.26 4.20 -1.10
C ALA A 46 -6.92 3.14 -0.05
N PHE A 47 -5.85 2.37 -0.28
CA PHE A 47 -5.46 1.32 0.65
C PHE A 47 -4.90 1.85 1.97
N ILE A 48 -4.14 2.96 1.95
CA ILE A 48 -3.72 3.68 3.16
C ILE A 48 -4.94 4.04 4.03
N ASN A 49 -5.99 4.60 3.41
CA ASN A 49 -7.22 4.94 4.11
C ASN A 49 -7.91 3.69 4.68
N SER A 50 -7.91 2.57 3.96
CA SER A 50 -8.45 1.29 4.45
C SER A 50 -7.69 0.77 5.67
N ILE A 51 -6.36 0.88 5.70
CA ILE A 51 -5.54 0.49 6.87
C ILE A 51 -5.89 1.37 8.08
N GLN A 52 -5.99 2.68 7.90
CA GLN A 52 -6.34 3.62 8.97
C GLN A 52 -7.74 3.33 9.53
N ALA A 53 -8.73 3.14 8.66
CA ALA A 53 -10.08 2.77 9.07
C ALA A 53 -10.12 1.42 9.81
N ALA A 54 -9.29 0.45 9.41
CA ALA A 54 -9.17 -0.82 10.14
C ALA A 54 -8.61 -0.60 11.56
N GLY A 55 -7.60 0.27 11.71
CA GLY A 55 -7.05 0.65 13.02
C GLY A 55 -8.11 1.28 13.93
N GLU A 56 -8.92 2.20 13.40
CA GLU A 56 -10.03 2.83 14.13
C GLU A 56 -11.08 1.81 14.57
N GLN A 57 -11.50 0.92 13.67
CA GLN A 57 -12.49 -0.13 13.97
C GLN A 57 -12.01 -1.07 15.08
N LEU A 58 -10.73 -1.47 15.05
CA LEU A 58 -10.14 -2.27 16.12
C LEU A 58 -10.12 -1.51 17.46
N GLY A 59 -9.79 -0.21 17.44
CA GLY A 59 -9.86 0.67 18.62
C GLY A 59 -11.27 0.82 19.20
N GLN A 60 -12.29 0.64 18.37
CA GLN A 60 -13.70 0.64 18.76
C GLN A 60 -14.23 -0.77 19.17
N ASN A 61 -13.34 -1.75 19.37
CA ASN A 61 -13.67 -3.14 19.73
C ASN A 61 -14.47 -3.92 18.66
N ALA A 62 -14.31 -3.57 17.38
CA ALA A 62 -14.84 -4.40 16.30
C ALA A 62 -14.14 -5.78 16.26
N ASN A 63 -14.78 -6.78 15.66
CA ASN A 63 -14.22 -8.13 15.53
C ASN A 63 -12.91 -8.09 14.70
N PRO A 64 -11.74 -8.44 15.26
CA PRO A 64 -10.47 -8.31 14.57
C PRO A 64 -10.35 -9.15 13.30
N GLN A 65 -10.97 -10.34 13.28
CA GLN A 65 -10.94 -11.20 12.11
C GLN A 65 -11.72 -10.58 10.95
N LEU A 66 -12.93 -10.09 11.21
CA LEU A 66 -13.76 -9.46 10.18
C LEU A 66 -13.09 -8.18 9.64
N VAL A 67 -12.51 -7.36 10.52
CA VAL A 67 -11.78 -6.15 10.12
C VAL A 67 -10.60 -6.50 9.20
N LEU A 68 -9.84 -7.54 9.53
CA LEU A 68 -8.74 -8.00 8.67
C LEU A 68 -9.24 -8.58 7.36
N GLU A 69 -10.33 -9.36 7.34
CA GLU A 69 -10.92 -9.89 6.11
C GLU A 69 -11.33 -8.75 5.16
N VAL A 70 -12.01 -7.72 5.67
CA VAL A 70 -12.39 -6.54 4.90
C VAL A 70 -11.17 -5.79 4.40
N LEU A 71 -10.14 -5.62 5.23
CA LEU A 71 -8.89 -4.98 4.82
C LEU A 71 -8.23 -5.77 3.67
N MET A 72 -8.16 -7.09 3.75
CA MET A 72 -7.57 -7.93 2.69
C MET A 72 -8.35 -7.83 1.37
N LEU A 73 -9.69 -7.74 1.44
CA LEU A 73 -10.52 -7.52 0.25
C LEU A 73 -10.28 -6.16 -0.41
N SER A 74 -9.86 -5.15 0.37
CA SER A 74 -9.52 -3.81 -0.13
C SER A 74 -8.10 -3.70 -0.72
N MET A 75 -7.27 -4.74 -0.57
CA MET A 75 -5.89 -4.74 -1.06
C MET A 75 -5.87 -4.53 -2.58
N PRO A 76 -5.16 -3.50 -3.08
CA PRO A 76 -5.14 -3.22 -4.49
C PRO A 76 -4.38 -4.34 -5.22
N ARG A 77 -4.85 -4.66 -6.42
CA ARG A 77 -4.16 -5.59 -7.32
C ARG A 77 -3.07 -4.83 -8.07
N ARG A 78 -1.90 -5.47 -8.24
CA ARG A 78 -0.87 -4.94 -9.14
C ARG A 78 -1.45 -4.86 -10.54
N GLU A 79 -1.29 -3.72 -11.20
CA GLU A 79 -1.52 -3.60 -12.63
C GLU A 79 -0.36 -4.32 -13.32
N GLU A 80 -0.66 -5.51 -13.86
CA GLU A 80 0.27 -6.18 -14.76
C GLU A 80 0.51 -5.26 -15.95
N SER A 81 1.76 -4.88 -16.16
CA SER A 81 2.16 -4.30 -17.43
C SER A 81 1.93 -5.36 -18.49
N ILE A 82 0.89 -5.20 -19.30
CA ILE A 82 0.67 -6.02 -20.48
C ILE A 82 1.90 -5.81 -21.35
N SER A 83 2.84 -6.75 -21.29
CA SER A 83 4.00 -6.77 -22.17
C SER A 83 3.45 -7.14 -23.54
N VAL A 84 3.07 -6.12 -24.31
CA VAL A 84 2.59 -6.33 -25.66
C VAL A 84 3.76 -6.80 -26.50
N LYS A 85 3.93 -8.12 -26.59
CA LYS A 85 4.77 -8.76 -27.60
C LYS A 85 4.11 -8.54 -28.96
N TYR A 86 4.44 -7.44 -29.61
CA TYR A 86 4.36 -7.40 -31.07
C TYR A 86 5.66 -7.98 -31.60
N GLY A 87 5.50 -9.04 -32.41
CA GLY A 87 6.58 -9.79 -33.03
C GLY A 87 7.16 -9.14 -34.27
#